data_AF-A0A211Z3J3-F1
#
_entry.id   AF-A0A211Z3J3-F1
#
_cell.length_a   1.000
_cell.length_b   1.000
_cell.length_c   1.000
_cell.angle_alpha   90.00
_cell.angle_beta   90.00
_cell.angle_gamma   90.00
#
_symmetry.space_group_name_H-M   'P 1'
#
loop_
_entity.id
_entity.type
_entity.pdbx_description
1 polymer ?
#
loop_
_entity_poly.entity_id
_entity_poly.type
_entity_poly.pdbx_seq_one_letter_code
_entity_poly.pdbx_strand_id
1 'polypeptide(L)'
;MTYPGRRLPFAVEHGRAGEMPPRHVSRLSDSRIILGGVGALRLPSEIRFAGEGPVWRNDDLFAKLAALNAQDIPFAVQPREMAGPDALMAWWQETGRLAVSFRAISWTGPDRWLVTTVELPVMGLLGWTGPTPFGP
;
A
#
# COMPACT_ATOMS: atom_id res chain seq x y z
N MET A 1 10.84 -4.19 -6.46
CA MET A 1 10.69 -3.40 -5.21
C MET A 1 11.60 -4.00 -4.16
N THR A 2 12.29 -3.17 -3.40
CA THR A 2 13.07 -3.60 -2.24
C THR A 2 12.62 -2.77 -1.06
N TYR A 3 11.80 -3.37 -0.21
CA TYR A 3 11.49 -2.81 1.09
C TYR A 3 12.60 -3.27 2.05
N PRO A 4 13.45 -2.37 2.57
CA PRO A 4 14.52 -2.74 3.48
C PRO A 4 13.93 -3.33 4.78
N GLY A 5 14.69 -4.20 5.45
CA GLY A 5 14.25 -4.80 6.71
C GLY A 5 13.29 -5.97 6.54
N ARG A 6 12.94 -6.39 5.32
CA ARG A 6 11.85 -7.36 5.11
C ARG A 6 12.38 -8.73 4.74
N ARG A 7 11.75 -9.77 5.29
CA ARG A 7 12.11 -11.16 4.99
C ARG A 7 11.72 -11.50 3.56
N LEU A 8 12.69 -11.96 2.79
CA LEU A 8 12.52 -12.55 1.46
C LEU A 8 12.47 -14.09 1.58
N PRO A 9 11.74 -14.80 0.70
CA PRO A 9 10.92 -14.28 -0.39
C PRO A 9 9.56 -13.73 0.09
N PHE A 10 8.97 -12.82 -0.67
CA PHE A 10 7.59 -12.38 -0.45
C PHE A 10 6.61 -13.41 -1.01
N ALA A 11 5.43 -13.52 -0.39
CA ALA A 11 4.30 -14.20 -1.02
C ALA A 11 3.80 -13.35 -2.21
N VAL A 12 3.69 -13.96 -3.40
CA VAL A 12 3.31 -13.26 -4.63
C VAL A 12 2.17 -14.02 -5.32
N GLU A 13 1.12 -13.30 -5.66
CA GLU A 13 0.01 -13.75 -6.49
C GLU A 13 0.09 -13.08 -7.86
N HIS A 14 -0.14 -13.85 -8.92
CA HIS A 14 -0.09 -13.36 -10.30
C HIS A 14 -1.49 -13.35 -10.92
N GLY A 15 -1.85 -12.23 -11.51
CA GLY A 15 -3.00 -12.15 -12.41
C GLY A 15 -2.71 -12.81 -13.76
N ARG A 16 -3.73 -13.38 -14.38
CA ARG A 16 -3.64 -13.88 -15.75
C ARG A 16 -3.58 -12.71 -16.74
N ALA A 17 -3.05 -12.97 -17.93
CA ALA A 17 -3.05 -11.99 -19.02
C ALA A 17 -4.49 -11.56 -19.36
N GLY A 18 -4.75 -10.26 -19.35
CA GLY A 18 -6.07 -9.67 -19.61
C GLY A 18 -7.07 -9.77 -18.45
N GLU A 19 -6.68 -10.37 -17.32
CA GLU A 19 -7.51 -10.41 -16.13
C GLU A 19 -7.59 -9.04 -15.47
N MET A 20 -8.81 -8.60 -15.14
CA MET A 20 -8.98 -7.34 -14.41
C MET A 20 -8.34 -7.45 -13.01
N PRO A 21 -7.63 -6.42 -12.55
CA PRO A 21 -7.03 -6.45 -11.22
C PRO A 21 -8.10 -6.50 -10.13
N PRO A 22 -7.81 -7.14 -8.99
CA PRO A 22 -8.70 -7.10 -7.84
C PRO A 22 -8.91 -5.66 -7.38
N ARG A 23 -9.94 -5.45 -6.57
CA ARG A 23 -10.22 -4.17 -5.95
C ARG A 23 -9.00 -3.75 -5.12
N HIS A 24 -8.48 -2.56 -5.39
CA HIS A 24 -7.25 -2.05 -4.75
C HIS A 24 -7.33 -0.53 -4.57
N VAL A 25 -6.51 0.00 -3.65
CA VAL A 25 -6.29 1.44 -3.53
C VAL A 25 -5.37 1.88 -4.66
N SER A 26 -5.89 2.65 -5.61
CA SER A 26 -5.15 3.00 -6.82
C SER A 26 -4.27 4.23 -6.62
N ARG A 27 -4.76 5.26 -5.91
CA ARG A 27 -4.04 6.51 -5.62
C ARG A 27 -4.70 7.29 -4.49
N LEU A 28 -3.97 8.25 -3.94
CA LEU A 28 -4.47 9.27 -3.01
C LEU A 28 -4.55 10.61 -3.76
N SER A 29 -5.62 11.37 -3.58
CA SER A 29 -5.85 12.64 -4.28
C SER A 29 -6.72 13.56 -3.44
N ASP A 30 -6.30 14.79 -3.14
CA ASP A 30 -7.14 15.86 -2.56
C ASP A 30 -8.16 15.37 -1.51
N SER A 31 -7.69 14.73 -0.44
CA SER A 31 -8.54 14.21 0.65
C SER A 31 -9.45 13.04 0.25
N ARG A 32 -9.06 12.29 -0.78
CA ARG A 32 -9.77 11.13 -1.30
C ARG A 32 -8.83 9.94 -1.51
N ILE A 33 -9.33 8.78 -1.15
CA ILE A 33 -8.76 7.48 -1.48
C ILE A 33 -9.52 6.99 -2.71
N ILE A 34 -8.82 6.79 -3.83
CA ILE A 34 -9.42 6.30 -5.06
C ILE A 34 -9.24 4.79 -5.12
N LEU A 35 -10.33 4.06 -5.36
CA LEU A 35 -10.32 2.61 -5.52
C LEU A 35 -10.43 2.23 -7.00
N GLY A 36 -9.54 1.35 -7.44
CA GLY A 36 -9.53 0.77 -8.78
C GLY A 36 -9.91 -0.71 -8.76
N GLY A 37 -9.97 -1.32 -9.95
CA GLY A 37 -10.19 -2.75 -10.12
C GLY A 37 -11.60 -3.23 -9.78
N VAL A 38 -11.76 -4.54 -9.74
CA VAL A 38 -13.03 -5.24 -9.53
C VAL A 38 -13.00 -6.09 -8.26
N GLY A 39 -14.12 -6.17 -7.54
CA GLY A 39 -14.19 -7.00 -6.34
C GLY A 39 -15.62 -7.25 -5.89
N ALA A 40 -15.81 -8.32 -5.11
CA ALA A 40 -17.11 -8.72 -4.58
C ALA A 40 -17.65 -7.73 -3.53
N LEU A 41 -16.75 -7.04 -2.81
CA LEU A 41 -17.12 -6.03 -1.83
C LEU A 41 -17.68 -4.79 -2.55
N ARG A 42 -18.89 -4.39 -2.17
CA ARG A 42 -19.55 -3.15 -2.63
C ARG A 42 -18.93 -1.91 -1.98
N LEU A 43 -17.63 -1.72 -2.18
CA LEU A 43 -16.94 -0.50 -1.80
C LEU A 43 -17.21 0.61 -2.83
N PRO A 44 -17.39 1.86 -2.39
CA PRO A 44 -17.47 2.99 -3.29
C PRO A 44 -16.17 3.14 -4.09
N SER A 45 -16.22 3.76 -5.27
CA SER A 45 -15.02 4.05 -6.06
C SER A 45 -14.12 5.09 -5.42
N GLU A 46 -14.64 5.86 -4.45
CA GLU A 46 -13.95 6.91 -3.73
C GLU A 46 -14.34 6.89 -2.25
N ILE A 47 -13.36 7.09 -1.37
CA ILE A 47 -13.59 7.28 0.05
C ILE A 47 -12.94 8.61 0.47
N ARG A 48 -13.71 9.49 1.11
CA ARG A 48 -13.19 10.77 1.61
C ARG A 48 -12.50 10.62 2.95
N PHE A 49 -11.47 11.42 3.16
CA PHE A 49 -10.84 11.63 4.47
C PHE A 49 -10.70 13.11 4.79
N ALA A 50 -10.47 13.46 6.05
CA ALA A 50 -10.21 14.83 6.48
C ALA A 50 -8.86 15.31 5.94
N GLY A 51 -8.84 16.32 5.07
CA GLY A 51 -7.65 16.81 4.37
C GLY A 51 -6.69 17.67 5.20
N GLU A 52 -6.50 17.36 6.47
CA GLU A 52 -5.72 18.20 7.39
C GLU A 52 -4.30 17.69 7.58
N GLY A 53 -3.34 18.60 7.44
CA GLY A 53 -1.92 18.34 7.70
C GLY A 53 -1.26 17.37 6.71
N PRO A 54 -0.03 16.91 7.04
CA PRO A 54 0.70 15.99 6.20
C PRO A 54 0.07 14.59 6.14
N VAL A 55 0.00 13.99 4.95
CA VAL A 55 -0.65 12.68 4.72
C VAL A 55 -0.13 11.57 5.64
N TRP A 56 1.17 11.55 5.96
CA TRP A 56 1.78 10.56 6.84
C TRP A 56 1.43 10.69 8.32
N ARG A 57 0.87 11.83 8.74
CA ARG A 57 0.39 12.07 10.11
C ARG A 57 -1.12 12.08 10.22
N ASN A 58 -1.84 12.00 9.11
CA ASN A 58 -3.30 12.09 9.10
C ASN A 58 -3.97 10.83 9.69
N ASP A 59 -4.67 10.98 10.82
CA ASP A 59 -5.32 9.88 11.55
C ASP A 59 -6.54 9.29 10.82
N ASP A 60 -7.35 10.13 10.18
CA ASP A 60 -8.54 9.67 9.46
C ASP A 60 -8.15 8.88 8.20
N LEU A 61 -7.10 9.32 7.49
CA LEU A 61 -6.52 8.57 6.38
C LEU A 61 -5.93 7.23 6.86
N PHE A 62 -5.17 7.23 7.95
CA PHE A 62 -4.62 6.00 8.52
C PHE A 62 -5.73 4.99 8.87
N ALA A 63 -6.77 5.44 9.58
CA ALA A 63 -7.88 4.57 9.98
C ALA A 63 -8.57 3.93 8.77
N LYS A 64 -8.79 4.69 7.69
CA LYS A 64 -9.44 4.18 6.47
C LYS A 64 -8.55 3.21 5.69
N LEU A 65 -7.26 3.53 5.52
CA LEU A 65 -6.35 2.62 4.82
C LEU A 65 -6.10 1.35 5.64
N ALA A 66 -6.01 1.44 6.97
CA ALA A 66 -5.94 0.27 7.85
C ALA A 66 -7.20 -0.61 7.75
N ALA A 67 -8.39 -0.01 7.69
CA ALA A 67 -9.64 -0.74 7.50
C ALA A 67 -9.74 -1.42 6.12
N LEU A 68 -9.18 -0.80 5.07
CA LEU A 68 -9.05 -1.43 3.75
C LEU A 68 -8.04 -2.58 3.77
N ASN A 69 -6.92 -2.41 4.46
CA ASN A 69 -5.93 -3.48 4.65
C ASN A 69 -6.51 -4.70 5.37
N ALA A 70 -7.33 -4.47 6.41
CA ALA A 70 -8.03 -5.53 7.13
C ALA A 70 -9.08 -6.27 6.28
N GLN A 71 -9.45 -5.72 5.11
CA GLN A 71 -10.31 -6.34 4.10
C GLN A 71 -9.50 -6.95 2.95
N ASP A 72 -8.19 -7.15 3.13
CA ASP A 72 -7.25 -7.68 2.13
C ASP A 72 -7.18 -6.86 0.82
N ILE A 73 -7.58 -5.59 0.86
CA ILE A 73 -7.51 -4.67 -0.29
C ILE A 73 -6.04 -4.27 -0.52
N PRO A 74 -5.44 -4.58 -1.69
CA PRO A 74 -4.06 -4.21 -1.98
C PRO A 74 -3.90 -2.71 -2.24
N PHE A 75 -2.67 -2.21 -2.11
CA PHE A 75 -2.27 -0.83 -2.35
C PHE A 75 -1.38 -0.74 -3.59
N ALA A 76 -1.75 0.11 -4.55
CA ALA A 76 -1.03 0.22 -5.81
C ALA A 76 0.38 0.79 -5.61
N VAL A 77 1.34 0.13 -6.24
CA VAL A 77 2.74 0.56 -6.25
C VAL A 77 2.91 1.72 -7.20
N GLN A 78 3.39 2.85 -6.67
CA GLN A 78 3.60 4.06 -7.46
C GLN A 78 5.06 4.54 -7.31
N PRO A 79 5.99 4.00 -8.11
CA PRO A 79 7.44 4.25 -7.93
C PRO A 79 7.85 5.71 -8.09
N ARG A 80 7.01 6.55 -8.71
CA ARG A 80 7.25 7.96 -8.97
C ARG A 80 6.52 8.89 -8.00
N GLU A 81 5.67 8.35 -7.12
CA GLU A 81 4.88 9.13 -6.18
C GLU A 81 5.31 8.81 -4.75
N MET A 82 6.04 9.72 -4.12
CA MET A 82 6.51 9.54 -2.73
C MET A 82 5.34 9.41 -1.73
N ALA A 83 4.18 9.99 -2.06
CA ALA A 83 2.96 9.90 -1.27
C ALA A 83 1.96 8.87 -1.82
N GLY A 84 2.46 7.89 -2.58
CA GLY A 84 1.65 6.77 -3.06
C GLY A 84 1.12 5.91 -1.91
N PRO A 85 0.03 5.16 -2.14
CA PRO A 85 -0.63 4.40 -1.08
C PRO A 85 0.27 3.28 -0.52
N ASP A 86 1.08 2.62 -1.34
CA ASP A 86 2.03 1.60 -0.88
C ASP A 86 3.17 2.20 -0.04
N ALA A 87 3.74 3.33 -0.48
CA ALA A 87 4.80 4.04 0.23
C ALA A 87 4.34 4.50 1.61
N LEU A 88 3.10 5.00 1.72
CA LEU A 88 2.50 5.42 2.97
C LEU A 88 2.29 4.25 3.95
N MET A 89 1.82 3.11 3.45
CA MET A 89 1.67 1.89 4.26
C MET A 89 3.03 1.37 4.77
N ALA A 90 4.05 1.36 3.90
CA ALA A 90 5.39 0.96 4.26
C ALA A 90 5.99 1.87 5.34
N TRP A 91 5.86 3.19 5.16
CA TRP A 91 6.29 4.17 6.14
C TRP A 91 5.65 3.98 7.51
N TRP A 92 4.34 3.71 7.56
CA TRP A 92 3.67 3.44 8.82
C TRP A 92 4.13 2.17 9.49
N GLN A 93 4.55 1.14 8.74
CA GLN A 93 5.19 -0.03 9.34
C GLN A 93 6.58 0.28 9.88
N GLU A 94 7.39 1.02 9.12
CA GLU A 94 8.74 1.41 9.53
C GLU A 94 8.75 2.24 10.82
N THR A 95 7.73 3.08 10.99
CA THR A 95 7.54 3.91 12.20
C THR A 95 6.74 3.21 13.31
N GLY A 96 6.31 1.96 13.10
CA GLY A 96 5.54 1.18 14.07
C GLY A 96 4.07 1.56 14.23
N ARG A 97 3.56 2.52 13.44
CA ARG A 97 2.13 2.90 13.44
C ARG A 97 1.24 1.80 12.87
N LEU A 98 1.73 1.06 11.86
CA LEU A 98 1.07 -0.12 11.30
C LEU A 98 1.82 -1.38 11.74
N ALA A 99 1.21 -2.19 12.60
CA ALA A 99 1.83 -3.39 13.17
C ALA A 99 1.38 -4.71 12.50
N VAL A 100 0.95 -4.65 11.24
CA VAL A 100 0.52 -5.80 10.44
C VAL A 100 1.12 -5.74 9.04
N SER A 101 1.16 -6.86 8.32
CA SER A 101 1.53 -6.88 6.90
C SER A 101 0.47 -6.17 6.05
N PHE A 102 0.85 -5.78 4.83
CA PHE A 102 -0.08 -5.25 3.83
C PHE A 102 0.21 -5.85 2.46
N ARG A 103 -0.74 -5.75 1.53
CA ARG A 103 -0.59 -6.27 0.17
C ARG A 103 -0.35 -5.13 -0.81
N ALA A 104 0.69 -5.22 -1.63
CA ALA A 104 1.02 -4.23 -2.66
C ALA A 104 0.70 -4.79 -4.04
N ILE A 105 -0.02 -4.05 -4.90
CA ILE A 105 -0.31 -4.45 -6.28
C ILE A 105 0.54 -3.67 -7.27
N SER A 106 1.13 -4.35 -8.25
CA SER A 106 1.95 -3.73 -9.30
C SER A 106 1.67 -4.36 -10.66
N TRP A 107 2.04 -3.65 -11.73
CA TRP A 107 1.88 -4.12 -13.11
C TRP A 107 3.23 -4.52 -13.68
N THR A 108 3.30 -5.72 -14.24
CA THR A 108 4.48 -6.22 -14.97
C THR A 108 4.35 -6.04 -16.48
N GLY A 109 3.16 -5.64 -16.94
CA GLY A 109 2.82 -5.32 -18.31
C GLY A 109 1.44 -4.64 -18.37
N PRO A 110 1.00 -4.22 -19.56
CA PRO A 110 -0.29 -3.53 -19.72
C PRO A 110 -1.50 -4.39 -19.33
N ASP A 111 -1.36 -5.71 -19.41
CA ASP A 111 -2.42 -6.71 -19.20
C ASP A 111 -2.10 -7.69 -18.05
N ARG A 112 -1.06 -7.40 -17.25
CA ARG A 112 -0.59 -8.29 -16.17
C ARG A 112 -0.30 -7.53 -14.91
N TRP A 113 -0.84 -8.04 -13.81
CA TRP A 113 -0.63 -7.53 -12.47
C TRP A 113 -0.10 -8.64 -11.55
N LEU A 114 0.55 -8.23 -10.46
CA LEU A 114 0.90 -9.10 -9.34
C LEU A 114 0.58 -8.42 -8.02
N VAL A 115 0.25 -9.21 -7.00
CA VAL A 115 0.07 -8.76 -5.63
C VAL A 115 1.16 -9.38 -4.77
N THR A 116 1.86 -8.56 -4.00
CA THR A 116 2.94 -8.98 -3.10
C THR A 116 2.55 -8.70 -1.65
N THR A 117 2.69 -9.68 -0.77
CA THR A 117 2.55 -9.45 0.68
C THR A 117 3.83 -8.84 1.23
N VAL A 118 3.72 -7.67 1.85
CA VAL A 118 4.83 -6.94 2.43
C VAL A 118 4.81 -7.11 3.96
N GLU A 119 5.72 -7.96 4.45
CA GLU A 119 5.85 -8.36 5.87
C GLU A 119 6.29 -7.22 6.78
N LEU A 120 6.30 -7.36 8.11
CA LEU A 120 6.87 -6.30 8.96
C LEU A 120 8.39 -6.17 8.77
N PRO A 121 8.97 -4.95 8.88
CA PRO A 121 10.42 -4.79 8.90
C PRO A 121 11.01 -5.35 10.20
N VAL A 122 12.20 -5.94 10.10
CA VAL A 122 12.98 -6.52 11.18
C VAL A 122 14.30 -5.75 11.28
N MET A 123 14.61 -5.22 12.46
CA MET A 123 15.86 -4.50 12.72
C MET A 123 17.08 -5.32 12.31
N GLY A 124 18.02 -4.69 11.60
CA GLY A 124 19.27 -5.31 11.13
C GLY A 124 19.11 -6.23 9.91
N LEU A 125 17.89 -6.58 9.50
CA LEU A 125 17.68 -7.38 8.30
C LEU A 125 17.93 -6.52 7.06
N LEU A 126 18.74 -7.02 6.13
CA LEU A 126 19.15 -6.29 4.93
C LEU A 126 19.69 -4.87 5.22
N GLY A 127 20.34 -4.69 6.38
CA GLY A 127 20.94 -3.40 6.76
C GLY A 127 19.95 -2.33 7.19
N TRP A 128 18.68 -2.67 7.46
CA TRP A 128 17.70 -1.70 7.93
C TRP A 128 17.99 -1.25 9.38
N THR A 129 18.16 0.05 9.58
CA THR A 129 18.54 0.69 10.85
C THR A 129 17.38 1.42 11.54
N GLY A 130 16.17 1.33 10.98
CA GLY A 130 14.99 2.05 11.45
C GLY A 130 14.36 2.91 10.35
N PRO A 131 13.27 3.63 10.67
CA PRO A 131 12.59 4.48 9.69
C PRO A 131 13.52 5.57 9.18
N THR A 132 13.48 5.84 7.87
CA THR A 132 14.09 7.06 7.30
C THR A 132 13.18 8.26 7.57
N PRO A 133 13.37 9.47 7.02
CA PRO A 133 12.31 10.49 6.96
C PRO A 133 11.27 10.19 5.87
N PHE A 134 10.03 10.70 6.02
CA PHE A 134 9.01 10.62 4.97
C PHE A 134 9.12 11.84 4.07
N GLY A 135 9.55 11.65 2.83
CA GLY A 135 9.90 12.78 1.96
C GLY A 135 11.39 13.17 2.07
N PRO A 136 11.88 14.02 1.15
CA PRO A 136 13.15 14.72 1.31
C PRO A 136 13.11 15.75 2.45
#